data_AF-A0A971FVX6-F1
#
_entry.id   AF-A0A971FVX6-F1
#
_cell.length_a   1.000
_cell.length_b   1.000
_cell.length_c   1.000
_cell.angle_alpha   90.00
_cell.angle_beta   90.00
_cell.angle_gamma   90.00
#
_symmetry.space_group_name_H-M   'P 1'
#
loop_
_entity.id
_entity.type
_entity.pdbx_description
1 polymer ?
#
loop_
_entity_poly.entity_id
_entity_poly.type
_entity_poly.pdbx_seq_one_letter_code
_entity_poly.pdbx_strand_id
1 'polypeptide(L)'
;MNRFVLALAVFFASIAIQAQEKIFLKYSEMSDVNTATLGKKSLESMPLDRFDVPGLSQLVSKIEYMRVLTTVGNSVGKKIGTKMAGDLEKIGMEKMFATKKDGKDVTILQNKKEPNNMVIIVYDKPHAIAVHVKGDFADIENLNIE
;
A
#
# COMPACT_ATOMS: atom_id res chain seq x y z
N MET A 1 -30.06 2.62 -27.93
CA MET A 1 -30.01 2.00 -26.59
C MET A 1 -28.58 1.89 -26.02
N ASN A 2 -27.61 2.71 -26.47
CA ASN A 2 -26.18 2.40 -26.25
C ASN A 2 -25.41 3.39 -25.36
N ARG A 3 -25.95 4.59 -25.05
CA ARG A 3 -25.23 5.58 -24.23
C ARG A 3 -25.45 5.38 -22.72
N PHE A 4 -26.64 4.93 -22.33
CA PHE A 4 -26.99 4.66 -20.94
C PHE A 4 -26.25 3.45 -20.37
N VAL A 5 -26.16 2.36 -21.15
CA VAL A 5 -25.44 1.15 -20.75
C VAL A 5 -23.94 1.41 -20.60
N LEU A 6 -23.35 2.23 -21.49
CA LEU A 6 -21.94 2.61 -21.42
C LEU A 6 -21.63 3.49 -20.19
N ALA A 7 -22.48 4.49 -19.91
CA ALA A 7 -22.35 5.34 -18.73
C ALA A 7 -22.49 4.53 -17.42
N LEU A 8 -23.41 3.57 -17.40
CA LEU A 8 -23.61 2.68 -16.26
C LEU A 8 -22.42 1.72 -16.06
N ALA A 9 -21.83 1.21 -17.15
CA ALA A 9 -20.61 0.40 -17.10
C ALA A 9 -19.39 1.18 -16.59
N VAL A 10 -19.22 2.45 -17.01
CA VAL A 10 -18.17 3.34 -16.49
C VAL A 10 -18.41 3.68 -15.02
N PHE A 11 -19.66 3.89 -14.61
CA PHE A 11 -20.03 4.12 -13.21
C PHE A 11 -19.73 2.88 -12.34
N PHE A 12 -20.11 1.68 -12.77
CA PHE A 12 -19.80 0.45 -12.04
C PHE A 12 -18.29 0.13 -12.03
N ALA A 13 -17.57 0.41 -13.11
CA ALA A 13 -16.11 0.31 -13.15
C ALA A 13 -15.44 1.27 -12.15
N SER A 14 -15.99 2.47 -11.97
CA SER A 14 -15.50 3.45 -10.99
C SER A 14 -15.72 3.01 -9.54
N ILE A 15 -16.76 2.21 -9.25
CA ILE A 15 -17.07 1.71 -7.90
C ILE A 15 -16.12 0.56 -7.51
N ALA A 16 -15.69 -0.28 -8.46
CA ALA A 16 -14.81 -1.41 -8.21
C ALA A 16 -13.37 -0.99 -7.81
N ILE A 17 -12.89 0.14 -8.34
CA ILE A 17 -11.54 0.68 -8.07
C ILE A 17 -11.43 1.28 -6.65
N GLN A 18 -12.55 1.50 -5.95
CA GLN A 18 -12.59 2.21 -4.66
C GLN A 18 -12.53 1.30 -3.41
N ALA A 19 -12.49 -0.03 -3.55
CA ALA A 19 -12.59 -0.93 -2.40
C ALA A 19 -11.38 -0.87 -1.46
N GLN A 20 -10.17 -0.85 -2.01
CA GLN A 20 -8.94 -0.72 -1.22
C GLN A 20 -8.80 0.69 -0.64
N GLU A 21 -9.20 1.70 -1.40
CA GLU A 21 -9.23 3.09 -0.95
C GLU A 21 -10.16 3.28 0.25
N LYS A 22 -11.33 2.64 0.26
CA LYS A 22 -12.24 2.64 1.41
C LYS A 22 -11.65 2.00 2.65
N ILE A 23 -10.88 0.91 2.51
CA ILE A 23 -10.19 0.29 3.64
C ILE A 23 -9.13 1.25 4.19
N PHE A 24 -8.32 1.84 3.33
CA PHE A 24 -7.32 2.83 3.76
C PHE A 24 -7.96 4.02 4.46
N LEU A 25 -9.04 4.57 3.90
CA LEU A 25 -9.77 5.70 4.49
C LEU A 25 -10.31 5.34 5.89
N LYS A 26 -10.95 4.17 6.03
CA LYS A 26 -11.46 3.67 7.31
C LYS A 26 -10.40 3.63 8.40
N TYR A 27 -9.18 3.19 8.09
CA TYR A 27 -8.09 3.14 9.07
C TYR A 27 -7.44 4.51 9.29
N SER A 28 -7.43 5.38 8.27
CA SER A 28 -6.88 6.74 8.38
C SER A 28 -7.67 7.67 9.30
N GLU A 29 -8.95 7.39 9.50
CA GLU A 29 -9.85 8.17 10.37
C GLU A 29 -9.80 7.73 11.84
N MET A 30 -9.03 6.69 12.18
CA MET A 30 -8.88 6.23 13.55
C MET A 30 -7.97 7.19 14.34
N SER A 31 -8.39 7.57 15.56
CA SER A 31 -7.63 8.46 16.46
C SER A 31 -6.21 7.98 16.74
N ASP A 32 -6.00 6.66 16.70
CA ASP A 32 -4.73 6.01 17.02
C ASP A 32 -3.91 5.73 15.75
N VAL A 33 -4.17 6.43 14.65
CA VAL A 33 -3.49 6.25 13.36
C VAL A 33 -3.13 7.60 12.76
N ASN A 34 -1.85 7.77 12.45
CA ASN A 34 -1.36 8.87 11.63
C ASN A 34 -1.28 8.43 10.17
N THR A 35 -1.74 9.30 9.28
CA THR A 35 -1.76 9.03 7.84
C THR A 35 -0.97 10.09 7.09
N ALA A 36 -0.10 9.66 6.18
CA ALA A 36 0.55 10.53 5.20
C ALA A 36 0.28 9.98 3.80
N THR A 37 -0.09 10.86 2.87
CA THR A 37 -0.17 10.53 1.44
C THR A 37 0.88 11.30 0.69
N LEU A 38 1.71 10.58 -0.05
CA LEU A 38 2.79 11.12 -0.88
C LEU A 38 2.45 10.80 -2.33
N GLY A 39 2.18 11.84 -3.12
CA GLY A 39 2.03 11.69 -4.57
C GLY A 39 3.39 11.59 -5.27
N LYS A 40 3.39 11.15 -6.52
CA LYS A 40 4.58 11.03 -7.37
C LYS A 40 5.56 12.19 -7.26
N LYS A 41 5.10 13.44 -7.44
CA LYS A 41 5.95 14.64 -7.35
C LYS A 41 6.64 14.79 -6.00
N SER A 42 5.93 14.46 -4.91
CA SER A 42 6.49 14.52 -3.55
C SER A 42 7.57 13.45 -3.37
N LEU A 43 7.34 12.24 -3.88
CA LEU A 43 8.31 11.15 -3.83
C LEU A 43 9.55 11.45 -4.66
N GLU A 44 9.38 11.97 -5.88
CA GLU A 44 10.48 12.39 -6.76
C GLU A 44 11.31 13.55 -6.18
N SER A 45 10.70 14.40 -5.35
CA SER A 45 11.38 15.50 -4.66
C SER A 45 12.14 15.08 -3.40
N MET A 46 12.01 13.83 -2.97
CA MET A 46 12.74 13.35 -1.78
C MET A 46 14.24 13.32 -2.08
N PRO A 47 15.10 13.65 -1.10
CA PRO A 47 16.53 13.48 -1.22
C PRO A 47 16.88 11.99 -1.12
N LEU A 48 16.58 11.24 -2.19
CA LEU A 48 16.73 9.79 -2.26
C LEU A 48 18.21 9.37 -2.17
N ASP A 49 19.12 10.26 -2.53
CA ASP A 49 20.57 10.14 -2.39
C ASP A 49 21.04 9.93 -0.94
N ARG A 50 20.21 10.30 0.04
CA ARG A 50 20.49 10.09 1.47
C ARG A 50 20.16 8.68 1.95
N PHE A 51 19.45 7.90 1.15
CA PHE A 51 19.12 6.52 1.45
C PHE A 51 20.08 5.63 0.68
N ASP A 52 20.92 4.90 1.40
CA ASP A 52 21.92 3.99 0.83
C ASP A 52 21.24 2.71 0.30
N VAL A 53 20.38 2.89 -0.69
CA VAL A 53 19.55 1.85 -1.30
C VAL A 53 19.73 1.93 -2.82
N PRO A 54 20.54 1.04 -3.40
CA PRO A 54 20.71 0.95 -4.85
C PRO A 54 19.36 0.83 -5.57
N GLY A 55 19.19 1.59 -6.67
CA GLY A 55 17.97 1.55 -7.47
C GLY A 55 16.75 2.28 -6.90
N LEU A 56 16.84 2.90 -5.71
CA LEU A 56 15.72 3.59 -5.07
C LEU A 56 15.10 4.70 -5.94
N SER A 57 15.92 5.49 -6.64
CA SER A 57 15.41 6.54 -7.53
C SER A 57 14.59 5.97 -8.69
N GLN A 58 15.00 4.82 -9.23
CA GLN A 58 14.27 4.15 -10.31
C GLN A 58 12.97 3.57 -9.79
N LEU A 59 12.99 2.93 -8.61
CA LEU A 59 11.79 2.45 -7.91
C LEU A 59 10.79 3.58 -7.66
N VAL A 60 11.25 4.72 -7.12
CA VAL A 60 10.38 5.86 -6.80
C VAL A 60 9.74 6.45 -8.06
N SER A 61 10.45 6.53 -9.18
CA SER A 61 9.90 7.04 -10.45
C SER A 61 8.72 6.21 -10.98
N LYS A 62 8.67 4.92 -10.61
CA LYS A 62 7.59 3.98 -10.95
C LYS A 62 6.38 4.07 -10.02
N ILE A 63 6.49 4.74 -8.88
CA ILE A 63 5.40 4.90 -7.91
C ILE A 63 4.48 6.07 -8.35
N GLU A 64 3.18 5.79 -8.50
CA GLU A 64 2.15 6.81 -8.73
C GLU A 64 1.80 7.54 -7.43
N TYR A 65 1.60 6.76 -6.37
CA TYR A 65 1.41 7.28 -5.02
C TYR A 65 1.83 6.27 -3.96
N MET A 66 2.14 6.80 -2.79
CA MET A 66 2.37 6.05 -1.57
C MET A 66 1.49 6.60 -0.45
N ARG A 67 0.79 5.73 0.28
CA ARG A 67 0.06 6.07 1.51
C ARG A 67 0.71 5.33 2.66
N VAL A 68 1.03 6.05 3.72
CA VAL A 68 1.65 5.50 4.93
C VAL A 68 0.69 5.70 6.09
N LEU A 69 0.29 4.62 6.73
CA LEU A 69 -0.45 4.59 7.98
C LEU A 69 0.50 4.12 9.07
N THR A 70 0.58 4.87 10.17
CA THR A 70 1.37 4.49 11.35
C THR A 70 0.48 4.54 12.57
N THR A 71 0.40 3.43 13.31
CA THR A 71 -0.38 3.40 14.56
C THR A 71 0.36 4.16 15.65
N VAL A 72 -0.38 4.97 16.40
CA VAL A 72 0.11 5.76 17.53
C VAL A 72 -0.21 5.01 18.83
N GLY A 73 0.70 5.01 19.79
CA GLY A 73 0.51 4.41 21.12
C GLY A 73 0.97 2.94 21.28
N ASN A 74 1.25 2.57 22.53
CA ASN A 74 2.09 1.42 22.87
C ASN A 74 1.41 0.03 22.79
N SER A 75 0.22 -0.11 22.21
CA SER A 75 -0.53 -1.37 22.33
C SER A 75 -1.57 -1.68 21.25
N VAL A 76 -1.71 -0.84 20.21
CA VAL A 76 -2.78 -1.02 19.20
C VAL A 76 -2.25 -1.53 17.85
N GLY A 77 -0.94 -1.44 17.60
CA GLY A 77 -0.29 -1.79 16.33
C GLY A 77 -0.66 -3.18 15.81
N LYS A 78 -0.51 -4.22 16.65
CA LYS A 78 -0.78 -5.60 16.21
C LYS A 78 -2.24 -5.81 15.84
N LYS A 79 -3.16 -5.23 16.62
CA LYS A 79 -4.60 -5.38 16.43
C LYS A 79 -5.03 -4.70 15.14
N ILE A 80 -4.60 -3.45 14.92
CA ILE A 80 -4.92 -2.69 13.70
C ILE A 80 -4.28 -3.37 12.48
N GLY A 81 -2.99 -3.69 12.54
CA GLY A 81 -2.28 -4.34 11.43
C GLY A 81 -2.91 -5.67 11.02
N THR A 82 -3.24 -6.54 11.98
CA THR A 82 -3.89 -7.84 11.70
C THR A 82 -5.30 -7.66 11.13
N LYS A 83 -6.09 -6.72 11.69
CA LYS A 83 -7.45 -6.46 11.21
C LYS A 83 -7.45 -5.86 9.80
N MET A 84 -6.52 -4.96 9.52
CA MET A 84 -6.34 -4.36 8.20
C MET A 84 -5.94 -5.41 7.17
N ALA A 85 -4.98 -6.29 7.48
CA ALA A 85 -4.62 -7.40 6.61
C ALA A 85 -5.84 -8.27 6.27
N GLY A 86 -6.63 -8.67 7.28
CA GLY A 86 -7.83 -9.47 7.06
C GLY A 86 -8.94 -8.75 6.28
N ASP A 87 -9.08 -7.42 6.43
CA ASP A 87 -10.03 -6.64 5.63
C ASP A 87 -9.56 -6.53 4.16
N LEU A 88 -8.26 -6.39 3.91
CA LEU A 88 -7.67 -6.36 2.56
C LEU A 88 -7.80 -7.72 1.86
N GLU A 89 -7.63 -8.82 2.58
CA GLU A 89 -7.83 -10.17 2.06
C GLU A 89 -9.28 -10.39 1.58
N LYS A 90 -10.27 -9.88 2.32
CA LYS A 90 -11.69 -10.00 1.95
C LYS A 90 -12.05 -9.28 0.66
N ILE A 91 -11.28 -8.28 0.26
CA ILE A 91 -11.49 -7.55 -1.01
C ILE A 91 -10.59 -8.07 -2.14
N GLY A 92 -9.98 -9.25 -1.95
CA GLY A 92 -9.26 -9.98 -3.00
C GLY A 92 -7.76 -9.65 -3.09
N MET A 93 -7.17 -9.02 -2.07
CA MET A 93 -5.71 -8.99 -1.97
C MET A 93 -5.20 -10.32 -1.44
N GLU A 94 -4.20 -10.89 -2.09
CA GLU A 94 -3.60 -12.15 -1.67
C GLU A 94 -2.30 -11.88 -0.92
N LYS A 95 -2.07 -12.67 0.14
CA LYS A 95 -0.85 -12.62 0.92
C LYS A 95 0.28 -13.27 0.14
N MET A 96 1.23 -12.45 -0.32
CA MET A 96 2.37 -12.89 -1.13
C MET A 96 3.50 -13.42 -0.26
N PHE A 97 3.75 -12.76 0.87
CA PHE A 97 4.88 -13.08 1.73
C PHE A 97 4.59 -12.69 3.18
N ALA A 98 4.99 -13.55 4.12
CA ALA A 98 5.15 -13.17 5.51
C ALA A 98 6.44 -13.71 6.07
N THR A 99 7.26 -12.82 6.63
CA THR A 99 8.53 -13.19 7.26
C THR A 99 8.74 -12.42 8.54
N LYS A 100 9.73 -12.87 9.31
CA LYS A 100 10.37 -12.08 10.34
C LYS A 100 11.67 -11.52 9.78
N LYS A 101 11.76 -10.20 9.64
CA LYS A 101 13.01 -9.51 9.29
C LYS A 101 13.39 -8.61 10.46
N ASP A 102 14.59 -8.81 11.01
CA ASP A 102 15.10 -8.04 12.16
C ASP A 102 14.15 -8.05 13.38
N GLY A 103 13.49 -9.19 13.63
CA GLY A 103 12.52 -9.35 14.72
C GLY A 103 11.14 -8.71 14.48
N LYS A 104 10.91 -8.11 13.31
CA LYS A 104 9.65 -7.48 12.89
C LYS A 104 8.84 -8.41 12.02
N ASP A 105 7.53 -8.49 12.26
CA ASP A 105 6.63 -9.28 11.41
C ASP A 105 6.25 -8.44 10.19
N VAL A 106 6.63 -8.88 8.99
CA VAL A 106 6.35 -8.19 7.72
C VAL A 106 5.34 -9.02 6.93
N THR A 107 4.27 -8.39 6.48
CA THR A 107 3.26 -9.01 5.60
C THR A 107 3.12 -8.18 4.32
N ILE A 108 3.24 -8.83 3.17
CA ILE A 108 3.03 -8.20 1.85
C ILE A 108 1.78 -8.80 1.24
N LEU A 109 0.86 -7.93 0.85
CA LEU A 109 -0.42 -8.23 0.21
C LEU A 109 -0.42 -7.59 -1.19
N GLN A 110 -0.85 -8.34 -2.21
CA GLN A 110 -0.95 -7.85 -3.59
C GLN A 110 -2.28 -8.29 -4.19
N ASN A 111 -2.90 -7.44 -5.00
CA ASN A 111 -4.05 -7.83 -5.80
C ASN A 111 -3.55 -8.53 -7.08
N LYS A 112 -3.84 -9.83 -7.27
CA LYS A 112 -3.43 -10.54 -8.50
C LYS A 112 -4.00 -9.94 -9.79
N LYS A 113 -5.15 -9.25 -9.72
CA LYS A 113 -5.75 -8.57 -10.87
C LYS A 113 -5.15 -7.20 -11.12
N GLU A 114 -4.49 -6.63 -10.12
CA GLU A 114 -3.79 -5.34 -10.17
C GLU A 114 -2.40 -5.49 -9.53
N PRO A 115 -1.44 -6.15 -10.20
CA PRO A 115 -0.11 -6.41 -9.63
C PRO A 115 0.65 -5.11 -9.30
N ASN A 116 0.25 -4.01 -9.93
CA ASN A 116 0.71 -2.65 -9.70
C ASN A 116 0.24 -2.03 -8.37
N ASN A 117 -0.37 -2.83 -7.50
CA ASN A 117 -1.04 -2.37 -6.29
C ASN A 117 -0.74 -3.29 -5.10
N MET A 118 0.07 -2.78 -4.18
CA MET A 118 0.63 -3.55 -3.07
C MET A 118 0.44 -2.85 -1.73
N VAL A 119 0.20 -3.64 -0.69
CA VAL A 119 0.18 -3.18 0.70
C VAL A 119 1.20 -3.96 1.49
N ILE A 120 2.11 -3.25 2.15
CA ILE A 120 3.14 -3.78 3.03
C ILE A 120 2.77 -3.39 4.45
N ILE A 121 2.62 -4.36 5.33
CA ILE A 121 2.34 -4.14 6.75
C ILE A 121 3.56 -4.63 7.54
N VAL A 122 4.24 -3.70 8.20
CA VAL A 122 5.36 -3.96 9.10
C VAL A 122 4.89 -3.79 10.54
N TYR A 123 5.02 -4.84 11.33
CA TYR A 123 4.79 -4.78 12.76
C TYR A 123 6.12 -4.58 13.48
N ASP A 124 6.28 -3.38 14.05
CA ASP A 124 7.46 -2.94 14.79
C ASP A 124 7.03 -2.53 16.19
N LYS A 125 7.05 -3.48 17.12
CA LYS A 125 6.43 -3.36 18.45
C LYS A 125 6.81 -2.03 19.12
N PRO A 126 5.83 -1.26 19.63
CA PRO A 126 4.39 -1.56 19.70
C PRO A 126 3.54 -1.11 18.49
N HIS A 127 4.16 -0.59 17.44
CA HIS A 127 3.52 0.05 16.31
C HIS A 127 3.31 -0.91 15.13
N ALA A 128 2.35 -0.57 14.27
CA ALA A 128 2.25 -1.10 12.93
C ALA A 128 2.38 0.06 11.93
N ILE A 129 3.14 -0.20 10.86
CA ILE A 129 3.29 0.67 9.71
C ILE A 129 2.68 -0.06 8.53
N ALA A 130 1.64 0.51 7.93
CA ALA A 130 1.08 0.00 6.69
C ALA A 130 1.41 0.98 5.55
N VAL A 131 2.11 0.49 4.54
CA VAL A 131 2.49 1.23 3.35
C VAL A 131 1.69 0.69 2.18
N HIS A 132 0.84 1.50 1.59
CA HIS A 132 0.17 1.20 0.32
C HIS A 132 0.88 1.92 -0.80
N VAL A 133 1.31 1.14 -1.78
CA VAL A 133 2.04 1.63 -2.94
C VAL A 133 1.27 1.20 -4.17
N LYS A 134 0.99 2.19 -5.02
CA LYS A 134 0.53 1.95 -6.38
C LYS A 134 1.58 2.46 -7.36
N GLY A 135 1.95 1.66 -8.33
CA GLY A 135 3.00 1.98 -9.28
C GLY A 135 3.17 0.89 -10.34
N ASP A 136 3.94 1.19 -11.38
CA ASP A 136 4.24 0.21 -12.43
C ASP A 136 5.41 -0.68 -12.01
N PHE A 137 5.12 -1.92 -11.64
CA PHE A 137 6.10 -2.85 -11.08
C PHE A 137 6.43 -4.01 -12.00
N ALA A 138 5.91 -4.03 -13.24
CA ALA A 138 6.08 -5.13 -14.17
C ALA A 138 7.56 -5.46 -14.46
N ASP A 139 8.44 -4.44 -14.43
CA ASP A 139 9.87 -4.59 -14.71
C ASP A 139 10.76 -4.54 -13.44
N ILE A 140 10.23 -4.75 -12.24
CA ILE A 140 11.06 -4.73 -11.01
C ILE A 140 12.06 -5.89 -10.98
N GLU A 141 11.76 -7.03 -11.59
CA GLU A 141 12.69 -8.18 -11.66
C GLU A 141 14.01 -7.86 -12.40
N ASN A 142 14.03 -6.78 -13.19
CA ASN A 142 15.22 -6.29 -13.89
C ASN A 142 15.98 -5.19 -13.12
N LEU A 143 15.50 -4.80 -11.93
CA LEU A 143 16.22 -3.88 -11.05
C LEU A 143 17.20 -4.71 -10.23
N ASN A 144 18.50 -4.58 -10.53
CA ASN A 144 19.58 -5.06 -9.66
C ASN A 144 19.50 -4.30 -8.33
N ILE A 145 18.72 -4.84 -7.39
CA ILE A 145 18.74 -4.48 -5.98
C ILE A 145 19.59 -5.57 -5.32
N GLU A 146 20.91 -5.42 -5.38
CA GLU A 146 21.85 -6.22 -4.58
C GLU A 146 21.83 -5.77 -3.11
#